data_AF-A0A4D4N651-F1
#
_entry.id   AF-A0A4D4N651-F1
#
_cell.length_a   1.000
_cell.length_b   1.000
_cell.length_c   1.000
_cell.angle_alpha   90.00
_cell.angle_beta   90.00
_cell.angle_gamma   90.00
#
_symmetry.space_group_name_H-M   'P 1'
#
loop_
_entity.id
_entity.type
_entity.pdbx_description
1 polymer ?
#
loop_
_entity_poly.entity_id
_entity_poly.type
_entity_poly.pdbx_seq_one_letter_code
_entity_poly.pdbx_strand_id
1 'polypeptide(L)' 'MFALWSNDPPDEEFGSVLAEAFTETAAHVVNFDNPLQGGTAANTVYVARRYDG' A
#
# COMPACT_ATOMS: atom_id res chain seq x y z
N MET A 1 6.15 12.05 5.05
CA MET A 1 5.81 10.61 5.12
C MET A 1 4.32 10.44 4.82
N PHE A 2 3.95 9.55 3.90
CA PHE A 2 2.57 9.19 3.55
C PHE A 2 2.37 7.68 3.69
N ALA A 3 1.19 7.26 4.16
CA ALA A 3 0.77 5.87 4.14
C ALA A 3 -0.73 5.75 3.86
N LEU A 4 -1.12 4.77 3.05
CA LEU A 4 -2.51 4.45 2.75
C LEU A 4 -2.74 2.93 2.86
N TRP A 5 -3.89 2.57 3.40
CA TRP A 5 -4.37 1.20 3.46
C TRP A 5 -5.52 1.00 2.48
N SER A 6 -5.52 -0.10 1.73
CA SER A 6 -6.57 -0.51 0.80
C SER A 6 -6.90 -1.99 0.99
N ASN A 7 -8.18 -2.35 0.85
CA ASN A 7 -8.59 -3.76 0.76
C ASN A 7 -8.34 -4.38 -0.63
N ASP A 8 -8.11 -3.55 -1.64
CA ASP A 8 -7.88 -4.01 -3.00
C ASP A 8 -6.40 -4.42 -3.20
N PRO A 9 -6.10 -5.27 -4.20
CA PRO A 9 -4.73 -5.56 -4.61
C PRO A 9 -3.95 -4.29 -5.01
N PRO A 10 -2.62 -4.38 -5.16
CA PRO A 10 -1.81 -3.28 -5.67
C PRO A 10 -2.29 -2.80 -7.04
N ASP A 11 -2.40 -1.49 -7.18
CA ASP A 11 -2.81 -0.78 -8.37
C ASP A 11 -1.61 0.00 -8.91
N GLU A 12 -1.20 -0.33 -10.14
CA GLU A 12 -0.05 0.26 -10.81
C GLU A 12 -0.28 1.74 -11.16
N GLU A 13 -1.52 2.14 -11.48
CA GLU A 13 -1.87 3.53 -11.78
C GLU A 13 -1.75 4.38 -10.51
N PHE A 14 -2.30 3.89 -9.40
CA PHE A 14 -2.16 4.56 -8.12
C PHE A 14 -0.69 4.66 -7.67
N GLY A 15 0.09 3.58 -7.88
CA GLY A 15 1.55 3.59 -7.66
C GLY A 15 2.27 4.65 -8.50
N SER A 16 1.87 4.82 -9.76
CA SER A 16 2.41 5.85 -10.65
C SER A 16 2.10 7.27 -10.18
N VAL A 17 0.85 7.53 -9.75
CA VAL A 17 0.46 8.82 -9.17
C VAL A 17 1.24 9.13 -7.89
N LEU A 18 1.49 8.14 -7.03
CA LEU A 18 2.35 8.33 -5.86
C LEU A 18 3.78 8.71 -6.26
N ALA A 19 4.33 8.09 -7.30
CA ALA A 19 5.69 8.35 -7.78
C ALA A 19 5.85 9.77 -8.39
N GLU A 20 4.76 10.40 -8.82
CA GLU A 20 4.79 11.81 -9.26
C GLU A 20 4.96 12.79 -8.07
N ALA A 21 4.49 12.42 -6.88
CA ALA A 21 4.47 13.30 -5.70
C ALA A 21 5.56 13.00 -4.65
N PHE A 22 6.16 11.81 -4.73
CA PHE A 22 7.12 11.27 -3.77
C PHE A 22 8.31 10.63 -4.49
N THR A 23 9.50 10.72 -3.91
CA THR A 23 10.73 10.19 -4.50
C THR A 23 10.92 8.70 -4.21
N GLU A 24 10.29 8.19 -3.15
CA GLU A 24 10.29 6.77 -2.79
C GLU A 24 8.86 6.32 -2.56
N THR A 25 8.45 5.24 -3.22
CA THR A 25 7.13 4.63 -3.09
C THR A 25 7.26 3.11 -2.98
N ALA A 26 6.37 2.48 -2.22
CA ALA A 26 6.25 1.04 -2.16
C ALA A 26 4.80 0.63 -1.89
N ALA A 27 4.39 -0.50 -2.48
CA ALA A 27 3.14 -1.18 -2.20
C ALA A 27 3.44 -2.54 -1.55
N HIS A 28 2.85 -2.79 -0.38
CA HIS A 28 3.03 -4.02 0.37
C HIS A 28 1.72 -4.77 0.47
N VAL A 29 1.66 -5.98 -0.05
CA VAL A 29 0.53 -6.89 0.20
C VAL A 29 0.73 -7.54 1.57
N VAL A 30 -0.21 -7.32 2.49
CA VAL A 30 -0.19 -7.93 3.82
C VAL A 30 -1.29 -8.97 3.89
N ASN A 31 -0.89 -10.22 4.02
CA ASN A 31 -1.80 -11.33 4.32
C ASN A 31 -1.96 -11.44 5.85
N PHE A 32 -3.18 -11.64 6.32
CA PHE A 32 -3.50 -11.80 7.73
C PHE A 32 -4.69 -12.74 7.92
N ASP A 33 -4.74 -13.40 9.07
CA ASP A 33 -5.89 -14.23 9.43
C ASP A 33 -7.11 -13.35 9.69
N ASN A 34 -8.24 -13.71 9.08
CA ASN A 34 -9.50 -13.01 9.25
C ASN A 34 -10.46 -13.86 10.09
N PRO A 35 -10.43 -13.74 11.44
CA PRO A 35 -11.29 -14.54 12.31
C PRO A 35 -12.78 -14.24 12.13
N LEU A 36 -13.14 -13.09 11.54
CA LEU A 36 -14.54 -12.69 11.33
C LEU A 36 -15.17 -13.40 10.13
N GLN A 37 -14.40 -13.68 9.08
CA GLN A 37 -14.87 -14.35 7.87
C GLN A 37 -14.36 -15.79 7.75
N GLY A 38 -13.40 -16.17 8.61
CA GLY A 38 -12.63 -17.40 8.48
C GLY A 38 -11.59 -17.31 7.36
N GLY A 39 -10.45 -17.98 7.54
CA GLY A 39 -9.38 -18.03 6.53
C GLY A 39 -8.47 -16.79 6.52
N THR A 40 -7.75 -16.60 5.41
CA THR A 40 -6.77 -15.53 5.22
C THR A 40 -7.36 -14.42 4.35
N ALA A 41 -7.22 -13.17 4.78
CA ALA A 41 -7.50 -11.97 3.99
C ALA A 41 -6.19 -11.28 3.61
N ALA A 42 -6.27 -10.38 2.62
CA ALA A 42 -5.16 -9.55 2.18
C ALA A 42 -5.58 -8.09 2.14
N ASN A 43 -4.63 -7.19 2.37
CA ASN A 43 -4.75 -5.77 2.09
C ASN A 43 -3.48 -5.27 1.40
N THR A 44 -3.56 -4.10 0.78
CA THR A 44 -2.40 -3.38 0.26
C THR A 44 -2.12 -2.16 1.10
N VAL A 45 -0.87 -2.04 1.57
CA VAL A 45 -0.35 -0.85 2.26
C VAL A 45 0.61 -0.13 1.33
N TYR A 46 0.23 1.08 0.92
CA TYR A 46 1.12 1.99 0.19
C TYR A 46 1.87 2.86 1.20
N VAL A 47 3.19 2.96 1.04
CA VAL A 47 4.03 3.90 1.79
C VAL A 47 4.82 4.77 0.82
N ALA A 48 4.94 6.06 1.11
CA ALA A 48 5.65 6.99 0.23
C ALA A 48 6.37 8.10 0.98
N ARG A 49 7.66 8.31 0.68
CA ARG A 49 8.53 9.31 1.31
C ARG A 49 8.96 10.35 0.28
N ARG A 50 9.02 11.61 0.72
CA ARG A 50 9.74 12.65 0.00
C ARG A 50 11.21 12.56 0.41
N TYR A 51 12.09 12.95 -0.49
CA TYR A 51 13.50 13.04 -0.18
C TYR A 51 13.70 14.12 0.89
N ASP A 52 14.10 13.69 2.07
CA ASP A 52 14.45 14.56 3.17
C ASP A 52 15.97 14.78 3.12
N GLY A 53 16.44 15.64 2.21
CA GLY A 53 17.78 16.28 2.22
C GLY A 53 18.97 15.45 2.70
#